data_AF-C4FHS3-F1
#
_entry.id   AF-C4FHS3-F1
#
_cell.length_a   1.000
_cell.length_b   1.000
_cell.length_c   1.000
_cell.angle_alpha   90.00
_cell.angle_beta   90.00
_cell.angle_gamma   90.00
#
_symmetry.space_group_name_H-M   'P 1'
#
loop_
_entity.id
_entity.type
_entity.pdbx_description
1 polymer ?
#
loop_
_entity_poly.entity_id
_entity_poly.type
_entity_poly.pdbx_seq_one_letter_code
_entity_poly.pdbx_strand_id
1 'polypeptide(L)'
;MLMEDRFVSLKEASTWASNYLNKDIKISNISYLVQYGRIRKYGNNGEVLVSLKELKEYYDKTYKINQQKEENINWSLSFAEYSEAERTKHVHRIHPYKGKFIPQLVEYFLDSHTDSFKKEVYFKAGDIVLDPFCGSGTTLVQANELGIHAVE
;
A
#
# COMPACT_ATOMS: atom_id res chain seq x y z
N MET A 1 -6.27 31.42 11.77
CA MET A 1 -7.61 31.57 11.19
C MET A 1 -8.26 30.19 11.21
N LEU A 2 -9.22 29.95 12.12
CA LEU A 2 -9.91 28.66 12.21
C LEU A 2 -10.72 28.48 10.92
N MET A 3 -10.40 27.45 10.14
CA MET A 3 -11.16 27.09 8.94
C MET A 3 -12.55 26.64 9.39
N GLU A 4 -13.61 27.34 8.97
CA GLU A 4 -14.98 26.90 9.21
C GLU A 4 -15.16 25.48 8.69
N ASP A 5 -15.79 24.64 9.52
CA ASP A 5 -16.00 23.24 9.17
C ASP A 5 -17.07 23.13 8.08
N ARG A 6 -16.63 22.79 6.87
CA ARG A 6 -17.50 22.67 5.69
C ARG A 6 -17.76 21.21 5.40
N PHE A 7 -19.03 20.84 5.35
CA PHE A 7 -19.49 19.51 4.95
C PHE A 7 -19.68 19.47 3.44
N VAL A 8 -19.05 18.49 2.79
CA VAL A 8 -19.07 18.36 1.32
C VAL A 8 -19.38 16.94 0.91
N SER A 9 -19.84 16.78 -0.34
CA SER A 9 -20.07 15.45 -0.92
C SER A 9 -18.76 14.68 -1.11
N LEU A 10 -18.85 13.35 -1.26
CA LEU A 10 -17.67 12.50 -1.52
C LEU A 10 -16.91 12.93 -2.79
N LYS A 11 -17.61 13.44 -3.81
CA LYS A 11 -17.01 13.93 -5.06
C LYS A 11 -16.18 15.18 -4.82
N GLU A 12 -16.75 16.17 -4.12
CA GLU A 12 -16.04 17.40 -3.78
C GLU A 12 -14.87 17.15 -2.83
N ALA A 13 -15.03 16.24 -1.86
CA ALA A 13 -13.97 15.80 -0.98
C ALA A 13 -12.80 15.17 -1.76
N SER A 14 -13.10 14.33 -2.75
CA SER A 14 -12.10 13.72 -3.63
C SER A 14 -11.34 14.77 -4.45
N THR A 15 -12.04 15.74 -5.04
CA THR A 15 -11.41 16.86 -5.77
C THR A 15 -10.54 17.72 -4.84
N TRP A 16 -11.07 18.08 -3.67
CA TRP A 16 -10.35 18.88 -2.69
C TRP A 16 -9.09 18.15 -2.20
N ALA A 17 -9.20 16.87 -1.82
CA ALA A 17 -8.08 16.07 -1.33
C ALA A 17 -7.01 15.89 -2.40
N SER A 18 -7.42 15.74 -3.66
CA SER A 18 -6.48 15.62 -4.77
C SER A 18 -5.63 16.86 -4.95
N ASN A 19 -6.27 18.04 -4.91
CA ASN A 19 -5.59 19.32 -4.98
C ASN A 19 -4.72 19.56 -3.74
N TYR A 20 -5.21 19.19 -2.56
CA TYR A 20 -4.49 19.37 -1.29
C TYR A 20 -3.18 18.56 -1.23
N LEU A 21 -3.21 17.32 -1.72
CA LEU A 21 -2.07 16.39 -1.68
C LEU A 21 -1.23 16.38 -2.96
N ASN A 22 -1.66 17.11 -3.99
CA ASN A 22 -1.10 17.02 -5.35
C ASN A 22 -1.02 15.57 -5.86
N LYS A 23 -2.07 14.78 -5.62
CA LYS A 23 -2.18 13.35 -5.98
C LYS A 23 -3.62 13.04 -6.43
N ASP A 24 -3.81 12.04 -7.28
CA ASP A 24 -5.15 11.64 -7.74
C ASP A 24 -5.87 10.79 -6.67
N ILE A 25 -6.76 11.41 -5.90
CA ILE A 25 -7.55 10.76 -4.85
C ILE A 25 -8.95 10.48 -5.39
N LYS A 26 -9.31 9.20 -5.54
CA LYS A 26 -10.63 8.80 -6.04
C LYS A 26 -11.72 8.90 -4.97
N ILE A 27 -12.98 8.96 -5.43
CA ILE A 27 -14.18 8.91 -4.57
C ILE A 27 -14.19 7.65 -3.70
N SER A 28 -13.70 6.52 -4.23
CA SER A 28 -13.57 5.26 -3.49
C SER A 28 -12.61 5.37 -2.29
N ASN A 29 -11.53 6.15 -2.40
CA ASN A 29 -10.62 6.41 -1.29
C ASN A 29 -11.34 7.15 -0.15
N ILE A 30 -12.13 8.19 -0.47
CA ILE A 30 -12.90 8.92 0.54
C ILE A 30 -13.99 8.02 1.15
N SER A 31 -14.68 7.25 0.31
CA SER A 31 -15.70 6.29 0.77
C SER A 31 -15.11 5.25 1.73
N TYR A 32 -13.90 4.76 1.46
CA TYR A 32 -13.18 3.85 2.33
C TYR A 32 -12.91 4.48 3.71
N LEU A 33 -12.48 5.75 3.76
CA LEU A 33 -12.25 6.43 5.05
C LEU A 33 -13.52 6.50 5.89
N VAL A 34 -14.67 6.77 5.26
CA VAL A 34 -15.97 6.79 5.93
C VAL A 34 -16.37 5.39 6.40
N GLN A 35 -16.27 4.39 5.51
CA GLN A 35 -16.69 3.01 5.79
C GLN A 35 -15.94 2.39 6.97
N TYR A 36 -14.65 2.67 7.11
CA TYR A 36 -13.81 2.16 8.20
C TYR A 36 -13.72 3.11 9.39
N GLY A 37 -14.58 4.14 9.46
CA GLY A 37 -14.66 5.06 10.59
C GLY A 37 -13.41 5.91 10.81
N ARG A 38 -12.60 6.12 9.77
CA ARG A 38 -11.40 7.00 9.82
C ARG A 38 -11.79 8.48 9.83
N ILE A 39 -12.89 8.81 9.16
CA ILE A 39 -13.58 10.10 9.21
C ILE A 39 -15.06 9.83 9.39
N ARG A 40 -15.80 10.77 10.00
CA ARG A 40 -17.22 10.57 10.27
C ARG A 40 -18.06 10.79 9.01
N LYS A 41 -19.15 10.03 8.92
CA LYS A 41 -20.23 10.29 7.97
C LYS A 41 -21.15 11.37 8.55
N TYR A 42 -21.45 12.36 7.74
CA TYR A 42 -22.47 13.37 7.97
C TYR A 42 -23.57 13.28 6.89
N GLY A 43 -24.75 13.83 7.17
CA GLY A 43 -25.90 13.80 6.25
C GLY A 43 -27.01 12.83 6.66
N ASN A 44 -28.25 13.19 6.30
CA ASN A 44 -29.45 12.38 6.51
C ASN A 44 -30.02 11.92 5.15
N ASN A 45 -30.83 10.87 5.13
CA ASN A 45 -31.59 10.43 3.95
C ASN A 45 -30.77 10.06 2.70
N GLY A 46 -29.63 9.36 2.88
CA GLY A 46 -28.88 8.74 1.78
C GLY A 46 -27.76 9.59 1.18
N GLU A 47 -27.71 10.88 1.48
CA GLU A 47 -26.58 11.73 1.09
C GLU A 47 -25.40 11.55 2.08
N VAL A 48 -24.22 11.26 1.54
CA VAL A 48 -22.98 11.09 2.33
C VAL A 48 -22.17 12.38 2.23
N LEU A 49 -22.11 13.10 3.34
CA LEU A 49 -21.28 14.28 3.51
C LEU A 49 -20.11 13.98 4.44
N VAL A 50 -18.99 14.68 4.22
CA VAL A 50 -17.78 14.58 5.05
C VAL A 50 -17.29 15.97 5.43
N SER A 51 -16.76 16.11 6.64
CA SER A 51 -16.10 17.33 7.11
C SER A 51 -14.77 17.51 6.40
N LEU A 52 -14.56 18.64 5.72
CA LEU A 52 -13.26 18.99 5.14
C LEU A 52 -12.19 19.15 6.21
N LYS A 53 -12.56 19.61 7.41
CA LYS A 53 -11.64 19.76 8.53
C LYS A 53 -11.13 18.40 9.01
N GLU A 54 -12.02 17.43 9.27
CA GLU A 54 -11.62 16.06 9.64
C GLU A 54 -10.79 15.40 8.55
N LEU A 55 -11.18 15.58 7.28
CA LEU A 55 -10.44 15.04 6.15
C LEU A 55 -9.02 15.60 6.06
N LYS A 56 -8.87 16.92 6.27
CA LYS A 56 -7.57 17.58 6.34
C LYS A 56 -6.75 17.05 7.51
N GLU A 57 -7.33 16.96 8.71
CA GLU A 57 -6.64 16.45 9.90
C GLU A 57 -6.17 15.00 9.72
N TYR A 58 -6.98 14.15 9.09
CA TYR A 58 -6.61 12.78 8.74
C TYR A 58 -5.39 12.73 7.82
N TYR A 59 -5.41 13.50 6.74
CA TYR A 59 -4.29 13.53 5.80
C TYR A 59 -3.05 14.21 6.36
N ASP A 60 -3.19 15.27 7.16
CA ASP A 60 -2.06 15.92 7.83
C ASP A 60 -1.38 14.99 8.82
N LYS A 61 -2.16 14.23 9.60
CA LYS A 61 -1.61 13.20 10.50
C LYS A 61 -0.86 12.13 9.71
N THR A 62 -1.45 11.66 8.61
CA THR A 62 -0.83 10.64 7.74
C THR A 62 0.43 11.18 7.08
N TYR A 63 0.43 12.43 6.63
CA TYR A 63 1.56 13.09 5.98
C TYR A 63 2.71 13.36 6.97
N LYS A 64 2.39 13.75 8.21
CA LYS A 64 3.37 13.93 9.29
C LYS A 64 4.01 12.61 9.71
N ILE A 65 3.22 11.53 9.82
CA ILE A 65 3.75 10.17 10.05
C ILE A 65 4.71 9.79 8.92
N ASN A 66 4.34 10.08 7.67
CA ASN A 66 5.21 9.83 6.51
C ASN A 66 6.44 10.74 6.42
N GLN A 67 6.52 11.83 7.19
CA GLN A 67 7.72 12.69 7.31
C GLN A 67 8.58 12.32 8.53
N GLN A 68 7.99 11.80 9.59
CA GLN A 68 8.71 11.02 10.62
C GLN A 68 9.04 9.64 10.07
N LYS A 69 9.71 9.61 8.91
CA LYS A 69 10.32 8.39 8.39
C LYS A 69 11.36 7.98 9.42
N GLU A 70 11.08 6.91 10.16
CA GLU A 70 12.12 6.21 10.92
C GLU A 70 13.27 5.94 9.95
N GLU A 71 14.45 6.47 10.26
CA GLU A 71 15.63 6.39 9.39
C GLU A 71 16.03 4.93 9.07
N ASN A 72 15.52 3.99 9.87
CA ASN A 72 15.73 2.55 9.74
C ASN A 72 14.72 1.83 8.82
N ILE A 73 13.70 2.50 8.28
CA ILE A 73 12.71 1.89 7.39
C ILE A 73 13.04 2.22 5.93
N ASN A 74 13.27 1.19 5.11
CA ASN A 74 13.41 1.37 3.67
C ASN A 74 12.04 1.61 3.00
N TRP A 75 11.72 2.88 2.74
CA TRP A 75 10.45 3.25 2.12
C TRP A 75 10.33 2.83 0.65
N SER A 76 11.42 2.50 -0.05
CA SER A 76 11.31 1.94 -1.40
C SER A 76 10.67 0.55 -1.40
N LEU A 77 10.80 -0.19 -0.29
CA LEU A 77 10.17 -1.51 -0.11
C LEU A 77 8.68 -1.44 0.25
N SER A 78 8.13 -0.23 0.39
CA SER A 78 6.67 -0.07 0.55
C SER A 78 5.91 -0.27 -0.75
N PHE A 79 6.59 -0.12 -1.91
CA PHE A 79 5.99 -0.22 -3.24
C PHE A 79 4.70 0.63 -3.37
N ALA A 80 4.64 1.75 -2.65
CA ALA A 80 3.44 2.59 -2.52
C ALA A 80 3.05 3.28 -3.83
N GLU A 81 3.98 3.36 -4.79
CA GLU A 81 3.81 3.87 -6.13
C GLU A 81 3.08 2.89 -7.06
N TYR A 82 3.09 1.59 -6.76
CA TYR A 82 2.45 0.58 -7.60
C TYR A 82 0.97 0.43 -7.27
N SER A 83 0.13 0.50 -8.30
CA SER A 83 -1.29 0.18 -8.18
C SER A 83 -1.50 -1.27 -7.72
N GLU A 84 -2.69 -1.57 -7.18
CA GLU A 84 -3.04 -2.96 -6.81
C GLU A 84 -2.93 -3.93 -7.99
N ALA A 85 -3.22 -3.47 -9.21
CA ALA A 85 -3.05 -4.26 -10.43
C ALA A 85 -1.58 -4.59 -10.70
N GLU A 86 -0.67 -3.63 -10.54
CA GLU A 86 0.78 -3.82 -10.77
C GLU A 86 1.45 -4.67 -9.67
N ARG A 87 0.94 -4.60 -8.43
CA ARG A 87 1.35 -5.48 -7.33
C ARG A 87 0.96 -6.95 -7.55
N THR A 88 0.14 -7.23 -8.55
CA THR A 88 -0.41 -8.57 -8.81
C THR A 88 0.04 -9.08 -10.18
N LYS A 89 1.33 -9.42 -10.34
CA LYS A 89 1.84 -10.07 -11.57
C LYS A 89 1.03 -11.36 -11.87
N HIS A 90 0.41 -11.39 -13.05
CA HIS A 90 -0.29 -12.45 -13.80
C HIS A 90 -0.74 -13.76 -13.10
N VAL A 91 0.13 -14.50 -12.40
CA VAL A 91 -0.18 -15.83 -11.83
C VAL A 91 -0.79 -15.76 -10.42
N HIS A 92 -0.70 -14.59 -9.79
CA HIS A 92 -1.06 -14.38 -8.39
C HIS A 92 -2.56 -14.19 -8.11
N ARG A 93 -3.40 -14.40 -9.13
CA ARG A 93 -4.84 -14.14 -9.13
C ARG A 93 -5.72 -15.37 -8.88
N ILE A 94 -5.11 -16.55 -8.70
CA ILE A 94 -5.85 -17.82 -8.60
C ILE A 94 -6.60 -17.96 -7.26
N HIS A 95 -6.20 -17.24 -6.19
CA HIS A 95 -7.00 -17.10 -4.97
C HIS A 95 -6.61 -15.86 -4.15
N PRO A 96 -7.54 -15.03 -3.66
CA PRO A 96 -7.22 -13.94 -2.74
C PRO A 96 -6.88 -14.50 -1.35
N TYR A 97 -5.64 -14.30 -0.88
CA TYR A 97 -5.23 -14.59 0.49
C TYR A 97 -5.06 -13.28 1.26
N LYS A 98 -5.75 -13.12 2.39
CA LYS A 98 -5.56 -11.94 3.25
C LYS A 98 -4.21 -12.07 3.94
N GLY A 99 -3.25 -11.20 3.58
CA GLY A 99 -1.86 -11.26 4.07
C GLY A 99 -0.80 -11.64 3.04
N LYS A 100 -1.10 -11.54 1.74
CA LYS A 100 -0.13 -11.83 0.66
C LYS A 100 0.93 -10.73 0.54
N PHE A 101 2.20 -11.11 0.54
CA PHE A 101 3.31 -10.21 0.18
C PHE A 101 3.33 -9.95 -1.34
N ILE A 102 3.73 -8.73 -1.69
CA ILE A 102 3.90 -8.27 -3.08
C ILE A 102 5.07 -9.05 -3.71
N PRO A 103 4.93 -9.63 -4.91
CA PRO A 103 5.98 -10.42 -5.55
C PRO A 103 7.32 -9.68 -5.64
N GLN A 104 7.28 -8.39 -5.97
CA GLN A 104 8.45 -7.51 -6.06
C GLN A 104 9.23 -7.43 -4.73
N LEU A 105 8.56 -7.53 -3.58
CA LEU A 105 9.23 -7.56 -2.28
C LEU A 105 10.02 -8.86 -2.10
N VAL A 106 9.47 -9.98 -2.56
CA VAL A 106 10.14 -11.27 -2.46
C VAL A 106 11.29 -11.36 -3.46
N GLU A 107 11.07 -10.91 -4.70
CA GLU A 107 12.09 -10.74 -5.74
C GLU A 107 13.29 -9.94 -5.21
N TYR A 108 13.03 -8.83 -4.51
CA TYR A 108 14.06 -7.97 -3.93
C TYR A 108 15.04 -8.73 -3.01
N PHE A 109 14.52 -9.64 -2.18
CA PHE A 109 15.37 -10.41 -1.27
C PHE A 109 16.05 -11.61 -1.93
N LEU A 110 15.43 -12.20 -2.94
CA LEU A 110 15.94 -13.41 -3.60
C LEU A 110 16.95 -13.14 -4.72
N ASP A 111 16.84 -12.02 -5.41
CA ASP A 111 17.71 -11.74 -6.55
C ASP A 111 19.15 -11.35 -6.14
N SER A 112 19.98 -11.01 -7.12
CA SER A 112 21.38 -10.64 -6.90
C SER A 112 21.64 -9.13 -6.74
N HIS A 113 20.63 -8.25 -6.78
CA HIS A 113 20.89 -6.81 -6.67
C HIS A 113 21.27 -6.44 -5.23
N THR A 114 22.02 -5.36 -5.06
CA THR A 114 22.36 -4.76 -3.76
C THR A 114 22.13 -3.25 -3.80
N ASP A 115 21.91 -2.64 -2.65
CA ASP A 115 21.66 -1.21 -2.53
C ASP A 115 22.08 -0.65 -1.15
N SER A 116 21.57 0.54 -0.78
CA SER A 116 21.85 1.15 0.51
C SER A 116 21.28 0.37 1.72
N PHE A 117 20.38 -0.58 1.50
CA PHE A 117 19.71 -1.41 2.51
C PHE A 117 20.08 -2.90 2.40
N LYS A 118 19.94 -3.52 1.23
CA LYS A 118 20.41 -4.89 0.95
C LYS A 118 21.90 -4.87 0.62
N LYS A 119 22.73 -5.13 1.63
CA LYS A 119 24.20 -4.99 1.55
C LYS A 119 24.91 -6.16 0.88
N GLU A 120 24.25 -7.31 0.81
CA GLU A 120 24.82 -8.54 0.30
C GLU A 120 23.77 -9.35 -0.45
N VAL A 121 24.26 -10.30 -1.24
CA VAL A 121 23.42 -11.23 -1.98
C VAL A 121 23.18 -12.45 -1.09
N TYR A 122 21.91 -12.70 -0.75
CA TYR A 122 21.52 -13.79 0.15
C TYR A 122 21.39 -15.14 -0.55
N PHE A 123 21.02 -15.13 -1.83
CA PHE A 123 20.77 -16.34 -2.62
C PHE A 123 21.40 -16.24 -4.01
N LYS A 124 21.75 -17.39 -4.57
CA LYS A 124 22.22 -17.57 -5.93
C LYS A 124 21.37 -18.64 -6.61
N ALA A 125 21.35 -18.61 -7.95
CA ALA A 125 20.72 -19.68 -8.72
C ALA A 125 21.29 -21.04 -8.31
N GLY A 126 20.40 -22.02 -8.06
CA GLY A 126 20.72 -23.34 -7.52
C GLY A 126 20.70 -23.44 -6.00
N ASP A 127 20.59 -22.34 -5.25
CA ASP A 127 20.36 -22.40 -3.80
C ASP A 127 18.94 -22.88 -3.48
N ILE A 128 18.69 -23.21 -2.20
CA ILE A 128 17.38 -23.65 -1.71
C ILE A 128 16.82 -22.61 -0.73
N VAL A 129 15.59 -22.15 -0.97
CA VAL A 129 14.80 -21.36 -0.03
C VAL A 129 13.70 -22.21 0.62
N LEU A 130 13.55 -22.11 1.94
CA LEU A 130 12.50 -22.76 2.71
C LEU A 130 11.44 -21.71 3.09
N ASP A 131 10.18 -21.94 2.71
CA ASP A 131 9.03 -21.13 3.08
C ASP A 131 8.02 -21.96 3.90
N PRO A 132 8.21 -22.07 5.23
CA PRO A 132 7.37 -22.92 6.09
C PRO A 132 5.94 -22.39 6.25
N PHE A 133 5.62 -21.23 5.68
CA PHE A 133 4.32 -20.57 5.74
C PHE A 133 3.88 -20.12 4.35
N CYS A 134 3.93 -21.04 3.38
CA CYS A 134 3.85 -20.78 1.94
C CYS A 134 2.67 -19.90 1.48
N GLY A 135 1.54 -19.90 2.20
CA GLY A 135 0.41 -19.02 1.94
C GLY A 135 -0.08 -19.11 0.50
N SER A 136 0.08 -18.04 -0.28
CA SER A 136 -0.29 -18.02 -1.71
C SER A 136 0.81 -18.47 -2.67
N GLY A 137 1.93 -19.02 -2.16
CA GLY A 137 3.06 -19.53 -2.92
C GLY A 137 3.92 -18.47 -3.62
N THR A 138 3.86 -17.20 -3.18
CA THR A 138 4.60 -16.11 -3.86
C THR A 138 6.10 -16.38 -3.85
N THR A 139 6.66 -16.84 -2.73
CA THR A 139 8.08 -17.15 -2.60
C THR A 139 8.53 -18.26 -3.54
N LEU A 140 7.74 -19.33 -3.65
CA LEU A 140 8.06 -20.46 -4.53
C LEU A 140 8.08 -20.03 -6.01
N VAL A 141 7.11 -19.22 -6.42
CA VAL A 141 7.05 -18.71 -7.80
C VAL A 141 8.25 -17.81 -8.10
N GLN A 142 8.54 -16.84 -7.21
CA GLN A 142 9.66 -15.90 -7.43
C GLN A 142 11.03 -16.60 -7.37
N ALA A 143 11.22 -17.55 -6.47
CA ALA A 143 12.43 -18.38 -6.43
C ALA A 143 12.62 -19.13 -7.75
N ASN A 144 11.57 -19.76 -8.26
CA ASN A 144 11.65 -20.51 -9.51
C ASN A 144 11.96 -19.62 -10.73
N GLU A 145 11.39 -18.40 -10.80
CA GLU A 145 11.72 -17.42 -11.84
C GLU A 145 13.21 -17.01 -11.82
N LEU A 146 13.84 -17.03 -10.65
CA LEU A 146 15.26 -16.70 -10.45
C LEU A 146 16.20 -17.93 -10.49
N GLY A 147 15.67 -19.12 -10.79
CA GLY A 147 16.45 -20.36 -10.81
C GLY A 147 16.89 -20.83 -9.42
N ILE A 148 16.18 -20.42 -8.36
CA ILE A 148 16.36 -20.85 -6.97
C ILE A 148 15.36 -21.96 -6.68
N HIS A 149 15.80 -23.03 -6.03
CA HIS A 149 14.92 -24.10 -5.58
C HIS A 149 14.11 -23.65 -4.36
N ALA A 150 12.83 -24.01 -4.29
CA ALA A 150 11.98 -23.66 -3.16
C ALA A 150 11.30 -24.89 -2.56
N VAL A 151 11.21 -24.91 -1.23
CA VAL A 151 10.55 -25.95 -0.43
C VAL A 151 9.58 -25.26 0.52
N GLU A 152 8.39 -25.84 0.71
CA GLU A 152 7.38 -25.41 1.68
C GLU A 152 7.42 -26.22 2.98
#